data_AF-A0A1F9QUG3-F1
#
_entry.id   AF-A0A1F9QUG3-F1
#
_cell.length_a   1.000
_cell.length_b   1.000
_cell.length_c   1.000
_cell.angle_alpha   90.00
_cell.angle_beta   90.00
_cell.angle_gamma   90.00
#
_symmetry.space_group_name_H-M   'P 1'
#
loop_
_entity.id
_entity.type
_entity.pdbx_description
1 polymer ?
#
loop_
_entity_poly.entity_id
_entity_poly.type
_entity_poly.pdbx_seq_one_letter_code
_entity_poly.pdbx_strand_id
1 'polypeptide(L)'
;MRITVGIKSLREAEYFLDHGADEIYFSLKSVPGHRAASFSSEKDLLDSIKLARRLGKKSMLGLNAVYPRDKYSVILKHARAMTDKGLDGVIVRDPALLEYFEEKKYRPYLVLSILSACFNSQAMQFYQDLGVRRFTFHSQIMPQDLKAMVSAAPKAETVVFTPCVFLAANLVPFCLCPYPESKDPGGARLPDHACTFRYKCGGHDFRMLDSNLYFQANMMYDFHKLGVDWLKVPRQLNTPKVIADFEITRFLNGLLDKGIDKKTFAVAVAELVQRLDMNKYGKSYHYKPFPGEQARHP
;
A
#
# COMPACT_ATOMS: atom_id res chain seq x y z
N MET A 1 2.73 5.47 15.17
CA MET A 1 3.26 5.58 13.78
C MET A 1 2.29 6.40 12.93
N ARG A 2 2.73 7.10 11.88
CA ARG A 2 1.84 7.86 10.97
C ARG A 2 1.05 6.91 10.05
N ILE A 3 -0.11 7.31 9.54
CA ILE A 3 -0.94 6.44 8.69
C ILE A 3 -1.06 6.99 7.27
N THR A 4 -0.65 6.19 6.28
CA THR A 4 -0.87 6.45 4.84
C THR A 4 -1.91 5.49 4.27
N VAL A 5 -2.96 6.02 3.62
CA VAL A 5 -4.11 5.24 3.13
C VAL A 5 -4.34 5.40 1.64
N GLY A 6 -4.64 4.27 1.00
CA GLY A 6 -4.85 4.21 -0.44
C GLY A 6 -6.29 4.56 -0.82
N ILE A 7 -6.47 5.59 -1.64
CA ILE A 7 -7.79 6.10 -2.03
C ILE A 7 -8.02 6.06 -3.55
N LYS A 8 -9.29 6.09 -3.95
CA LYS A 8 -9.75 6.09 -5.35
C LYS A 8 -10.83 7.12 -5.66
N SER A 9 -11.29 7.90 -4.68
CA SER A 9 -12.30 8.94 -4.85
C SER A 9 -12.09 10.11 -3.89
N LEU A 10 -12.68 11.26 -4.20
CA LEU A 10 -12.68 12.42 -3.30
C LEU A 10 -13.40 12.12 -1.98
N ARG A 11 -14.52 11.37 -2.01
CA ARG A 11 -15.26 10.98 -0.80
C ARG A 11 -14.41 10.15 0.18
N GLU A 12 -13.56 9.28 -0.34
CA GLU A 12 -12.60 8.55 0.49
C GLU A 12 -11.53 9.49 1.06
N ALA A 13 -11.03 10.44 0.26
CA ALA A 13 -10.09 11.44 0.76
C ALA A 13 -10.69 12.23 1.93
N GLU A 14 -11.91 12.73 1.77
CA GLU A 14 -12.68 13.43 2.81
C GLU A 14 -12.78 12.58 4.08
N TYR A 15 -13.32 11.36 3.96
CA TYR A 15 -13.48 10.48 5.09
C TYR A 15 -12.14 10.22 5.81
N PHE A 16 -11.11 9.72 5.10
CA PHE A 16 -9.89 9.29 5.77
C PHE A 16 -9.09 10.43 6.39
N LEU A 17 -9.02 11.58 5.71
CA LEU A 17 -8.29 12.74 6.21
C LEU A 17 -8.96 13.32 7.47
N ASP A 18 -10.29 13.40 7.48
CA ASP A 18 -11.06 13.87 8.65
C ASP A 18 -10.98 12.90 9.83
N HIS A 19 -10.76 11.60 9.57
CA HIS A 19 -10.70 10.56 10.60
C HIS A 19 -9.26 10.22 11.06
N GLY A 20 -8.27 11.01 10.65
CA GLY A 20 -6.92 10.97 11.21
C GLY A 20 -5.86 10.30 10.33
N ALA A 21 -6.10 10.11 9.03
CA ALA A 21 -5.02 9.76 8.12
C ALA A 21 -4.01 10.91 8.00
N ASP A 22 -2.73 10.59 7.97
CA ASP A 22 -1.65 11.58 7.82
C ASP A 22 -1.28 11.82 6.35
N GLU A 23 -1.53 10.81 5.52
CA GLU A 23 -1.24 10.82 4.10
C GLU A 23 -2.28 10.01 3.32
N ILE A 24 -2.63 10.50 2.14
CA ILE A 24 -3.37 9.75 1.14
C ILE A 24 -2.48 9.41 -0.05
N TYR A 25 -2.67 8.23 -0.64
CA TYR A 25 -2.02 7.89 -1.90
C TYR A 25 -2.99 7.29 -2.91
N PHE A 26 -2.74 7.53 -4.18
CA PHE A 26 -3.64 7.16 -5.27
C PHE A 26 -2.88 6.84 -6.55
N SER A 27 -3.56 6.30 -7.56
CA SER A 27 -3.03 6.22 -8.92
C SER A 27 -4.02 6.79 -9.92
N LEU A 28 -3.49 7.18 -11.08
CA LEU A 28 -4.28 7.70 -12.19
C LEU A 28 -4.75 6.57 -13.10
N LYS A 29 -5.86 6.78 -13.79
CA LYS A 29 -6.27 5.88 -14.88
C LYS A 29 -5.36 6.03 -16.10
N SER A 30 -4.91 7.25 -16.39
CA SER A 30 -3.98 7.57 -17.49
C SER A 30 -2.56 7.05 -17.26
N VAL A 31 -2.16 6.88 -16.00
CA VAL A 31 -0.92 6.23 -15.60
C VAL A 31 -1.26 5.07 -14.67
N PRO A 32 -1.68 3.92 -15.22
CA PRO A 32 -2.16 2.82 -14.41
C PRO A 32 -1.06 2.35 -13.45
N GLY A 33 -1.43 2.16 -12.19
CA GLY A 33 -0.60 1.47 -11.21
C GLY A 33 -0.81 -0.05 -11.26
N HIS A 34 -0.14 -0.78 -10.37
CA HIS A 34 -0.27 -2.24 -10.26
C HIS A 34 -1.69 -2.71 -9.88
N ARG A 35 -2.53 -1.86 -9.28
CA ARG A 35 -3.91 -2.21 -8.86
C ARG A 35 -4.95 -1.42 -9.65
N ALA A 36 -6.09 -2.04 -9.92
CA ALA A 36 -7.19 -1.51 -10.74
C ALA A 36 -7.99 -0.33 -10.11
N ALA A 37 -7.72 0.06 -8.86
CA ALA A 37 -8.51 1.03 -8.10
C ALA A 37 -8.15 2.51 -8.38
N SER A 38 -7.82 2.88 -9.62
CA SER A 38 -7.39 4.25 -9.96
C SER A 38 -8.55 5.26 -9.89
N PHE A 39 -8.22 6.54 -9.67
CA PHE A 39 -9.20 7.63 -9.83
C PHE A 39 -9.78 7.63 -11.24
N SER A 40 -11.10 7.76 -11.33
CA SER A 40 -11.84 7.93 -12.58
C SER A 40 -11.84 9.37 -13.09
N SER A 41 -11.76 10.35 -12.18
CA SER A 41 -11.82 11.79 -12.44
C SER A 41 -10.51 12.47 -12.04
N GLU A 42 -9.85 13.15 -12.98
CA GLU A 42 -8.67 13.98 -12.68
C GLU A 42 -9.04 15.16 -11.78
N LYS A 43 -10.23 15.75 -11.97
CA LYS A 43 -10.72 16.85 -11.12
C LYS A 43 -10.79 16.40 -9.66
N ASP A 44 -11.39 15.25 -9.38
CA ASP A 44 -11.57 14.74 -8.01
C ASP A 44 -10.23 14.43 -7.35
N LEU A 45 -9.27 13.96 -8.13
CA LEU A 45 -7.90 13.75 -7.67
C LEU A 45 -7.23 15.06 -7.28
N LEU A 46 -7.35 16.11 -8.12
CA LEU A 46 -6.81 17.42 -7.81
C LEU A 46 -7.48 18.05 -6.59
N ASP A 47 -8.78 17.86 -6.43
CA ASP A 47 -9.51 18.32 -5.25
C ASP A 47 -9.09 17.54 -3.99
N SER A 48 -8.74 16.26 -4.12
CA SER A 48 -8.15 15.46 -3.03
C SER A 48 -6.77 15.96 -2.61
N ILE A 49 -5.92 16.37 -3.58
CA ILE A 49 -4.62 17.02 -3.29
C ILE A 49 -4.83 18.33 -2.53
N LYS A 50 -5.73 19.20 -3.02
CA LYS A 50 -6.05 20.47 -2.35
C LYS A 50 -6.57 20.24 -0.94
N LEU A 51 -7.43 19.24 -0.75
CA LEU A 51 -7.99 18.88 0.55
C LEU A 51 -6.89 18.44 1.52
N ALA A 52 -6.01 17.51 1.12
CA ALA A 52 -4.89 17.07 1.94
C ALA A 52 -4.02 18.25 2.35
N ARG A 53 -3.64 19.11 1.39
CA ARG A 53 -2.85 20.32 1.66
C ARG A 53 -3.54 21.27 2.63
N ARG A 54 -4.85 21.52 2.45
CA ARG A 54 -5.65 22.38 3.35
C ARG A 54 -5.65 21.87 4.78
N LEU A 55 -5.65 20.56 4.97
CA LEU A 55 -5.62 19.89 6.27
C LEU A 55 -4.20 19.67 6.82
N GLY A 56 -3.16 20.17 6.14
CA GLY A 56 -1.76 19.95 6.52
C GLY A 56 -1.29 18.49 6.38
N LYS A 57 -2.03 17.69 5.60
CA LYS A 57 -1.76 16.27 5.33
C LYS A 57 -1.04 16.08 4.00
N LYS A 58 -0.49 14.89 3.79
CA LYS A 58 0.34 14.56 2.63
C LYS A 58 -0.45 13.85 1.52
N SER A 59 -0.01 14.02 0.28
CA SER A 59 -0.57 13.33 -0.88
C SER A 59 0.52 12.74 -1.78
N MET A 60 0.37 11.47 -2.14
CA MET A 60 1.36 10.71 -2.93
C MET A 60 0.76 10.08 -4.18
N LEU A 61 1.45 10.20 -5.32
CA LEU A 61 1.04 9.56 -6.58
C LEU A 61 1.77 8.24 -6.80
N GLY A 62 1.03 7.15 -6.96
CA GLY A 62 1.54 5.85 -7.34
C GLY A 62 1.92 5.77 -8.82
N LEU A 63 3.22 5.69 -9.08
CA LEU A 63 3.86 5.40 -10.36
C LEU A 63 4.62 4.07 -10.28
N ASN A 64 3.92 3.05 -9.76
CA ASN A 64 4.54 1.81 -9.28
C ASN A 64 4.34 0.61 -10.23
N ALA A 65 4.06 0.86 -11.51
CA ALA A 65 4.19 -0.17 -12.56
C ALA A 65 5.58 -0.08 -13.22
N VAL A 66 5.87 -1.05 -14.10
CA VAL A 66 6.97 -0.93 -15.07
C VAL A 66 6.36 -0.38 -16.35
N TYR A 67 6.92 0.70 -16.87
CA TYR A 67 6.36 1.42 -18.00
C TYR A 67 7.27 1.27 -19.22
N PRO A 68 6.71 1.10 -20.43
CA PRO A 68 7.49 1.27 -21.66
C PRO A 68 8.12 2.66 -21.75
N ARG A 69 9.34 2.75 -22.28
CA ARG A 69 10.12 4.01 -22.34
C ARG A 69 9.39 5.14 -23.09
N ASP A 70 8.58 4.83 -24.10
CA ASP A 70 7.79 5.81 -24.85
C ASP A 70 6.72 6.50 -23.99
N LYS A 71 6.32 5.90 -22.86
CA LYS A 71 5.35 6.49 -21.91
C LYS A 71 5.98 7.44 -20.89
N TYR A 72 7.31 7.44 -20.73
CA TYR A 72 7.98 8.20 -19.67
C TYR A 72 7.73 9.71 -19.77
N SER A 73 7.71 10.27 -20.99
CA SER A 73 7.45 11.70 -21.20
C SER A 73 6.05 12.13 -20.72
N VAL A 74 5.03 11.32 -21.03
CA VAL A 74 3.64 11.55 -20.60
C VAL A 74 3.50 11.39 -19.09
N ILE A 75 4.11 10.35 -18.51
CA ILE A 75 4.13 10.13 -17.05
C ILE A 75 4.74 11.34 -16.34
N LEU A 76 5.91 11.80 -16.80
CA LEU A 76 6.59 12.96 -16.24
C LEU A 76 5.72 14.21 -16.34
N LYS A 77 5.07 14.45 -17.49
CA LYS A 77 4.17 15.60 -17.68
C LYS A 77 3.05 15.60 -16.64
N HIS A 78 2.40 14.46 -16.42
CA HIS A 78 1.33 14.35 -15.42
C HIS A 78 1.85 14.52 -13.99
N ALA A 79 2.97 13.88 -13.66
CA ALA A 79 3.57 13.97 -12.32
C ALA A 79 3.95 15.43 -11.99
N ARG A 80 4.60 16.14 -12.91
CA ARG A 80 4.92 17.57 -12.78
C ARG A 80 3.67 18.42 -12.58
N ALA A 81 2.65 18.25 -13.43
CA ALA A 81 1.41 19.02 -13.33
C ALA A 81 0.70 18.84 -11.98
N MET A 82 0.86 17.69 -11.32
CA MET A 82 0.31 17.45 -9.98
C MET A 82 1.20 18.00 -8.88
N THR A 83 2.53 17.87 -9.01
CA THR A 83 3.49 18.52 -8.09
C THR A 83 3.29 20.03 -8.09
N ASP A 84 3.08 20.66 -9.25
CA ASP A 84 2.80 22.10 -9.37
C ASP A 84 1.49 22.50 -8.66
N LYS A 85 0.55 21.55 -8.52
CA LYS A 85 -0.72 21.72 -7.79
C LYS A 85 -0.64 21.29 -6.32
N GLY A 86 0.54 20.96 -5.82
CA GLY A 86 0.78 20.67 -4.40
C GLY A 86 0.83 19.19 -4.02
N LEU A 87 0.99 18.27 -4.98
CA LEU A 87 1.32 16.86 -4.68
C LEU A 87 2.70 16.79 -3.99
N ASP A 88 2.80 16.06 -2.87
CA ASP A 88 4.03 16.01 -2.07
C ASP A 88 5.09 15.08 -2.67
N GLY A 89 4.70 13.99 -3.31
CA GLY A 89 5.65 13.01 -3.81
C GLY A 89 5.05 11.89 -4.65
N VAL A 90 5.92 10.97 -5.05
CA VAL A 90 5.58 9.85 -5.93
C VAL A 90 6.10 8.52 -5.37
N ILE A 91 5.30 7.47 -5.52
CA ILE A 91 5.64 6.09 -5.14
C ILE A 91 6.06 5.34 -6.41
N VAL A 92 7.33 4.99 -6.51
CA VAL A 92 7.94 4.43 -7.73
C VAL A 92 8.41 3.00 -7.55
N ARG A 93 8.46 2.24 -8.65
CA ARG A 93 9.01 0.87 -8.70
C ARG A 93 10.25 0.77 -9.59
N ASP A 94 10.17 1.39 -10.76
CA ASP A 94 11.09 1.18 -11.87
C ASP A 94 12.35 2.08 -11.75
N PRO A 95 13.56 1.50 -11.59
CA PRO A 95 14.81 2.26 -11.56
C PRO A 95 15.03 3.11 -12.81
N ALA A 96 14.64 2.63 -14.00
CA ALA A 96 14.82 3.39 -15.24
C ALA A 96 13.92 4.63 -15.28
N LEU A 97 12.77 4.61 -14.59
CA LEU A 97 11.93 5.80 -14.42
C LEU A 97 12.56 6.81 -13.45
N LEU A 98 13.23 6.33 -12.39
CA LEU A 98 13.97 7.18 -11.45
C LEU A 98 15.13 7.90 -12.16
N GLU A 99 15.92 7.18 -12.94
CA GLU A 99 16.99 7.76 -13.77
C GLU A 99 16.43 8.80 -14.75
N TYR A 100 15.31 8.48 -15.42
CA TYR A 100 14.66 9.43 -16.33
C TYR A 100 14.17 10.70 -15.61
N PHE A 101 13.67 10.58 -14.38
CA PHE A 101 13.29 11.75 -13.57
C PHE A 101 14.50 12.62 -13.27
N GLU A 102 15.62 12.02 -12.90
CA GLU A 102 16.88 12.72 -12.66
C GLU A 102 17.42 13.41 -13.92
N GLU A 103 17.47 12.70 -15.06
CA GLU A 103 17.84 13.25 -16.39
C GLU A 103 17.01 14.49 -16.74
N LYS A 104 15.71 14.45 -16.44
CA LYS A 104 14.76 15.54 -16.72
C LYS A 104 14.68 16.57 -15.59
N LYS A 105 15.56 16.52 -14.60
CA LYS A 105 15.60 17.43 -13.45
C LYS A 105 14.25 17.50 -12.73
N TYR A 106 13.58 16.37 -12.57
CA TYR A 106 12.36 16.21 -11.79
C TYR A 106 12.70 15.47 -10.51
N ARG A 107 12.77 16.19 -9.39
CA ARG A 107 13.18 15.63 -8.09
C ARG A 107 12.07 15.80 -7.05
N PRO A 108 10.91 15.12 -7.21
CA PRO A 108 9.86 15.11 -6.19
C PRO A 108 10.34 14.34 -4.95
N TYR A 109 9.55 14.33 -3.87
CA TYR A 109 9.78 13.39 -2.80
C TYR A 109 9.52 11.94 -3.29
N LEU A 110 10.53 11.07 -3.16
CA LEU A 110 10.51 9.72 -3.74
C LEU A 110 10.30 8.66 -2.66
N VAL A 111 9.26 7.85 -2.85
CA VAL A 111 8.92 6.69 -2.03
C VAL A 111 9.10 5.41 -2.84
N LEU A 112 9.89 4.46 -2.36
CA LEU A 112 10.03 3.16 -2.99
C LEU A 112 8.78 2.31 -2.74
N SER A 113 8.24 1.73 -3.82
CA SER A 113 7.13 0.79 -3.76
C SER A 113 7.59 -0.55 -3.19
N ILE A 114 6.68 -1.25 -2.51
CA ILE A 114 6.84 -2.66 -2.11
C ILE A 114 7.16 -3.58 -3.31
N LEU A 115 6.80 -3.14 -4.52
CA LEU A 115 7.02 -3.87 -5.77
C LEU A 115 8.48 -3.85 -6.27
N SER A 116 9.39 -3.17 -5.57
CA SER A 116 10.79 -2.95 -6.00
C SER A 116 11.77 -3.94 -5.39
N ALA A 117 11.28 -5.01 -4.72
CA ALA A 117 12.08 -6.09 -4.15
C ALA A 117 13.29 -5.64 -3.30
N CYS A 118 13.12 -4.60 -2.48
CA CYS A 118 14.16 -4.12 -1.58
C CYS A 118 14.19 -4.96 -0.29
N PHE A 119 15.10 -5.95 -0.23
CA PHE A 119 15.19 -6.92 0.87
C PHE A 119 16.48 -6.83 1.71
N ASN A 120 17.40 -5.92 1.39
CA ASN A 120 18.65 -5.75 2.13
C ASN A 120 19.15 -4.30 2.07
N SER A 121 20.14 -3.97 2.90
CA SER A 121 20.71 -2.62 2.99
C SER A 121 21.43 -2.18 1.71
N GLN A 122 22.01 -3.11 0.95
CA GLN A 122 22.67 -2.79 -0.34
C GLN A 122 21.65 -2.30 -1.37
N ALA A 123 20.49 -2.96 -1.46
CA ALA A 123 19.37 -2.51 -2.28
C ALA A 123 18.82 -1.17 -1.79
N MET A 124 18.74 -0.94 -0.47
CA MET A 124 18.36 0.36 0.06
C MET A 124 19.33 1.46 -0.40
N GLN A 125 20.64 1.23 -0.28
CA GLN A 125 21.66 2.19 -0.71
C GLN A 125 21.53 2.51 -2.21
N PHE A 126 21.39 1.48 -3.05
CA PHE A 126 21.17 1.64 -4.49
C PHE A 126 20.00 2.60 -4.79
N TYR A 127 18.85 2.41 -4.12
CA TYR A 127 17.71 3.30 -4.33
C TYR A 127 17.90 4.69 -3.70
N GLN A 128 18.66 4.81 -2.61
CA GLN A 128 19.01 6.11 -2.02
C GLN A 128 19.87 6.96 -2.96
N ASP A 129 20.80 6.30 -3.68
CA ASP A 129 21.63 6.93 -4.71
C ASP A 129 20.78 7.44 -5.89
N LEU A 130 19.67 6.75 -6.18
CA LEU A 130 18.62 7.20 -7.12
C LEU A 130 17.64 8.24 -6.52
N GLY A 131 17.94 8.80 -5.34
CA GLY A 131 17.16 9.87 -4.74
C GLY A 131 15.99 9.43 -3.86
N VAL A 132 15.75 8.12 -3.66
CA VAL A 132 14.70 7.63 -2.76
C VAL A 132 15.01 8.01 -1.31
N ARG A 133 13.97 8.42 -0.57
CA ARG A 133 14.08 8.78 0.86
C ARG A 133 13.19 7.97 1.77
N ARG A 134 12.11 7.38 1.24
CA ARG A 134 11.16 6.54 2.00
C ARG A 134 11.01 5.17 1.36
N PHE A 135 10.95 4.12 2.16
CA PHE A 135 10.93 2.74 1.70
C PHE A 135 9.67 2.02 2.17
N THR A 136 8.85 1.54 1.24
CA THR A 136 7.78 0.58 1.56
C THR A 136 8.36 -0.81 1.58
N PHE A 137 8.55 -1.37 2.78
CA PHE A 137 9.11 -2.70 2.97
C PHE A 137 8.10 -3.78 2.66
N HIS A 138 8.63 -4.93 2.21
CA HIS A 138 7.83 -6.09 1.93
C HIS A 138 7.23 -6.70 3.19
N SER A 139 6.03 -7.27 3.11
CA SER A 139 5.36 -7.98 4.22
C SER A 139 6.11 -9.23 4.72
N GLN A 140 7.21 -9.59 4.07
CA GLN A 140 8.05 -10.75 4.41
C GLN A 140 9.35 -10.32 5.12
N ILE A 141 9.59 -9.00 5.26
CA ILE A 141 10.70 -8.49 6.06
C ILE A 141 10.33 -8.61 7.52
N MET A 142 11.17 -9.28 8.31
CA MET A 142 10.96 -9.37 9.75
C MET A 142 11.50 -8.13 10.47
N PRO A 143 10.97 -7.78 11.66
CA PRO A 143 11.44 -6.63 12.43
C PRO A 143 12.94 -6.63 12.71
N GLN A 144 13.55 -7.80 12.99
CA GLN A 144 14.99 -7.92 13.19
C GLN A 144 15.80 -7.63 11.92
N ASP A 145 15.30 -8.03 10.75
CA ASP A 145 15.97 -7.78 9.48
C ASP A 145 15.84 -6.30 9.11
N LEU A 146 14.66 -5.72 9.29
CA LEU A 146 14.44 -4.30 9.09
C LEU A 146 15.37 -3.47 9.98
N LYS A 147 15.54 -3.86 11.25
CA LYS A 147 16.48 -3.21 12.18
C LYS A 147 17.91 -3.20 11.63
N ALA A 148 18.39 -4.33 11.11
CA ALA A 148 19.72 -4.41 10.51
C ALA A 148 19.83 -3.52 9.26
N MET A 149 18.80 -3.53 8.42
CA MET A 149 18.74 -2.73 7.19
C MET A 149 18.77 -1.22 7.46
N VAL A 150 17.94 -0.72 8.38
CA VAL A 150 17.86 0.72 8.69
C VAL A 150 19.09 1.21 9.45
N SER A 151 19.75 0.35 10.24
CA SER A 151 21.00 0.69 10.91
C SER A 151 22.12 1.00 9.91
N ALA A 152 22.11 0.36 8.75
CA ALA A 152 23.04 0.64 7.64
C ALA A 152 22.63 1.86 6.79
N ALA A 153 21.42 2.40 6.97
CA ALA A 153 20.87 3.51 6.20
C ALA A 153 20.07 4.50 7.08
N PRO A 154 20.71 5.21 8.04
CA PRO A 154 20.06 5.89 9.17
C PRO A 154 19.20 7.14 8.82
N LYS A 155 18.89 7.37 7.55
CA LYS A 155 18.06 8.49 7.07
C LYS A 155 16.86 8.05 6.25
N ALA A 156 16.64 6.73 6.12
CA ALA A 156 15.52 6.18 5.37
C ALA A 156 14.24 6.23 6.22
N GLU A 157 13.19 6.89 5.72
CA GLU A 157 11.86 6.74 6.29
C GLU A 157 11.32 5.35 5.97
N THR A 158 10.63 4.74 6.93
CA THR A 158 10.20 3.36 6.85
C THR A 158 8.67 3.25 6.78
N VAL A 159 8.19 2.43 5.85
CA VAL A 159 6.76 2.16 5.69
C VAL A 159 6.54 0.66 5.69
N VAL A 160 5.65 0.19 6.56
CA VAL A 160 5.18 -1.20 6.57
C VAL A 160 3.67 -1.22 6.37
N PHE A 161 3.15 -2.27 5.74
CA PHE A 161 1.72 -2.54 5.82
C PHE A 161 1.38 -3.03 7.22
N THR A 162 0.19 -2.71 7.72
CA THR A 162 -0.29 -3.21 9.01
C THR A 162 -0.41 -4.75 8.96
N PRO A 163 0.50 -5.53 9.59
CA PRO A 163 0.62 -6.97 9.33
C PRO A 163 -0.64 -7.77 9.68
N CYS A 164 -1.35 -7.35 10.72
CA CYS A 164 -2.61 -7.97 11.18
C CYS A 164 -3.85 -7.59 10.36
N VAL A 165 -3.71 -6.70 9.38
CA VAL A 165 -4.78 -6.28 8.46
C VAL A 165 -4.45 -6.71 7.02
N PHE A 166 -3.18 -6.59 6.64
CA PHE A 166 -2.67 -6.97 5.33
C PHE A 166 -1.29 -7.60 5.45
N LEU A 167 -1.21 -8.90 5.16
CA LEU A 167 0.05 -9.62 5.02
C LEU A 167 0.04 -10.43 3.72
N ALA A 168 0.87 -10.03 2.76
CA ALA A 168 1.03 -10.80 1.53
C ALA A 168 1.90 -12.04 1.81
N ALA A 169 1.34 -13.23 1.53
CA ALA A 169 2.06 -14.50 1.61
C ALA A 169 3.12 -14.65 0.49
N ASN A 170 2.86 -14.07 -0.68
CA ASN A 170 3.77 -14.11 -1.81
C ASN A 170 4.76 -12.94 -1.81
N LEU A 171 5.92 -13.14 -2.43
CA LEU A 171 6.83 -12.08 -2.83
C LEU A 171 6.23 -11.30 -4.00
N VAL A 172 5.48 -10.24 -3.69
CA VAL A 172 4.65 -9.48 -4.66
C VAL A 172 5.42 -9.03 -5.92
N PRO A 173 6.68 -8.53 -5.84
CA PRO A 173 7.45 -8.17 -7.04
C PRO A 173 7.62 -9.29 -8.07
N PHE A 174 7.58 -10.54 -7.61
CA PHE A 174 7.83 -11.76 -8.39
C PHE A 174 6.58 -12.66 -8.48
N CYS A 175 5.43 -12.17 -8.01
CA CYS A 175 4.20 -12.93 -8.00
C CYS A 175 3.61 -13.00 -9.42
N LEU A 176 3.66 -14.18 -10.02
CA LEU A 176 3.04 -14.48 -11.32
C LEU A 176 1.63 -15.08 -11.19
N CYS A 177 1.13 -15.23 -9.95
CA CYS A 177 -0.21 -15.74 -9.72
C CYS A 177 -1.24 -14.80 -10.38
N PRO A 178 -2.20 -15.34 -11.15
CA PRO A 178 -3.28 -14.55 -11.69
C PRO A 178 -4.14 -13.98 -10.55
N TYR A 179 -4.57 -12.73 -10.76
CA TYR A 179 -5.45 -11.99 -9.86
C TYR A 179 -6.86 -11.93 -10.47
N PRO A 180 -7.94 -11.96 -9.67
CA PRO A 180 -9.30 -11.68 -10.16
C PRO A 180 -9.41 -10.33 -10.89
N GLU A 181 -8.57 -9.36 -10.51
CA GLU A 181 -8.49 -8.04 -11.13
C GLU A 181 -7.54 -7.98 -12.34
N SER A 182 -6.95 -9.11 -12.74
CA SER A 182 -6.10 -9.17 -13.93
C SER A 182 -6.94 -8.99 -15.20
N LYS A 183 -6.31 -8.42 -16.23
CA LYS A 183 -6.93 -8.31 -17.56
C LYS A 183 -6.92 -9.63 -18.34
N ASP A 184 -6.27 -10.65 -17.78
CA ASP A 184 -6.22 -12.01 -18.33
C ASP A 184 -7.56 -12.72 -18.09
N PRO A 185 -8.18 -13.33 -19.13
CA PRO A 185 -9.43 -14.08 -18.98
C PRO A 185 -9.36 -15.25 -17.99
N GLY A 186 -8.18 -15.84 -17.78
CA GLY A 186 -7.96 -16.90 -16.80
C GLY A 186 -8.16 -16.39 -15.37
N GLY A 187 -7.42 -15.36 -15.00
CA GLY A 187 -7.45 -14.72 -13.69
C GLY A 187 -8.78 -14.07 -13.38
N ALA A 188 -9.41 -13.39 -14.35
CA ALA A 188 -10.72 -12.75 -14.15
C ALA A 188 -11.85 -13.74 -13.78
N ARG A 189 -11.69 -15.03 -14.09
CA ARG A 189 -12.64 -16.09 -13.71
C ARG A 189 -12.36 -16.70 -12.34
N LEU A 190 -11.22 -16.38 -11.72
CA LEU A 190 -10.87 -16.95 -10.43
C LEU A 190 -11.77 -16.35 -9.33
N PRO A 191 -12.32 -17.19 -8.43
CA PRO A 191 -13.12 -16.70 -7.31
C PRO A 191 -12.27 -15.98 -6.27
N ASP A 192 -10.93 -16.14 -6.29
CA ASP A 192 -9.93 -15.48 -5.44
C ASP A 192 -8.54 -15.43 -6.04
N HIS A 193 -7.64 -14.72 -5.36
CA HIS A 193 -6.21 -14.79 -5.60
C HIS A 193 -5.76 -16.24 -5.53
N ALA A 194 -5.06 -16.70 -6.57
CA ALA A 194 -4.63 -18.10 -6.66
C ALA A 194 -3.88 -18.57 -5.39
N CYS A 195 -3.12 -17.68 -4.75
CA CYS A 195 -2.40 -17.98 -3.52
C CYS A 195 -3.26 -18.29 -2.29
N THR A 196 -4.56 -18.00 -2.30
CA THR A 196 -5.47 -18.34 -1.19
C THR A 196 -6.16 -19.69 -1.39
N PHE A 197 -5.98 -20.33 -2.54
CA PHE A 197 -6.61 -21.60 -2.84
C PHE A 197 -5.94 -22.78 -2.14
N ARG A 198 -6.76 -23.81 -1.90
CA ARG A 198 -6.30 -25.15 -1.58
C ARG A 198 -6.22 -25.94 -2.88
N TYR A 199 -5.04 -26.44 -3.19
CA TYR A 199 -4.73 -27.24 -4.37
C TYR A 199 -4.67 -28.71 -3.98
N LYS A 200 -5.10 -29.60 -4.88
CA LYS A 200 -4.93 -31.05 -4.71
C LYS A 200 -3.85 -31.57 -5.64
N CYS A 201 -2.87 -32.29 -5.10
CA CYS A 201 -1.84 -32.96 -5.90
C CYS A 201 -1.50 -34.31 -5.25
N GLY A 202 -1.57 -35.41 -6.01
CA GLY A 202 -1.23 -36.75 -5.51
C GLY A 202 -2.03 -37.22 -4.29
N GLY A 203 -3.28 -36.77 -4.13
CA GLY A 203 -4.12 -37.09 -2.96
C GLY A 203 -3.88 -36.20 -1.72
N HIS A 204 -2.94 -35.26 -1.79
CA HIS A 204 -2.66 -34.32 -0.70
C HIS A 204 -3.20 -32.92 -1.01
N ASP A 205 -3.64 -32.23 0.05
CA ASP A 205 -4.01 -30.82 0.00
C ASP A 205 -2.76 -29.95 0.20
N PHE A 206 -2.50 -29.05 -0.75
CA PHE A 206 -1.45 -28.04 -0.72
C PHE A 206 -2.08 -26.66 -0.60
N ARG A 207 -1.55 -25.84 0.29
CA ARG A 207 -1.91 -24.42 0.39
C ARG A 207 -0.66 -23.61 0.68
N MET A 208 -0.66 -22.35 0.27
CA MET A 208 0.36 -21.42 0.74
C MET A 208 0.32 -21.34 2.27
N LEU A 209 1.51 -21.24 2.88
CA LEU A 209 1.62 -21.11 4.33
C LEU A 209 0.94 -19.81 4.77
N ASP A 210 0.03 -19.95 5.72
CA ASP A 210 -0.60 -18.80 6.36
C ASP A 210 0.04 -18.57 7.72
N SER A 211 0.11 -17.30 8.11
CA SER A 211 0.60 -16.91 9.44
C SER A 211 -0.56 -16.78 10.41
N ASN A 212 -0.31 -16.95 11.71
CA ASN A 212 -1.35 -16.75 12.71
C ASN A 212 -1.43 -15.29 13.18
N LEU A 213 -2.59 -14.90 13.72
CA LEU A 213 -2.84 -13.53 14.17
C LEU A 213 -1.89 -13.08 15.30
N TYR A 214 -1.48 -13.97 16.20
CA TYR A 214 -0.53 -13.63 17.26
C TYR A 214 0.86 -13.28 16.69
N PHE A 215 1.30 -14.02 15.67
CA PHE A 215 2.54 -13.72 14.96
C PHE A 215 2.46 -12.35 14.26
N GLN A 216 1.36 -12.08 13.55
CA GLN A 216 1.13 -10.78 12.90
C GLN A 216 1.07 -9.62 13.90
N ALA A 217 0.41 -9.83 15.05
CA ALA A 217 0.34 -8.84 16.12
C ALA A 217 1.72 -8.57 16.74
N ASN A 218 2.48 -9.62 17.02
CA ASN A 218 3.85 -9.49 17.53
C ASN A 218 4.75 -8.73 16.53
N MET A 219 4.60 -9.01 15.24
CA MET A 219 5.31 -8.30 14.19
C MET A 219 4.97 -6.79 14.17
N MET A 220 3.68 -6.44 14.26
CA MET A 220 3.26 -5.04 14.36
C MET A 220 3.83 -4.34 15.61
N TYR A 221 3.80 -5.03 16.75
CA TYR A 221 4.37 -4.53 18.01
C TYR A 221 5.88 -4.24 17.86
N ASP A 222 6.61 -5.18 17.28
CA ASP A 222 8.06 -5.06 17.13
C ASP A 222 8.44 -3.96 16.12
N PHE A 223 7.66 -3.76 15.05
CA PHE A 223 7.82 -2.61 14.15
C PHE A 223 7.59 -1.28 14.86
N HIS A 224 6.59 -1.20 15.74
CA HIS A 224 6.35 0.01 16.55
C HIS A 224 7.54 0.29 17.48
N LYS A 225 8.03 -0.74 18.19
CA LYS A 225 9.20 -0.61 19.07
C LYS A 225 10.48 -0.27 18.32
N LEU A 226 10.62 -0.72 17.08
CA LEU A 226 11.72 -0.34 16.19
C LEU A 226 11.66 1.14 15.77
N GLY A 227 10.49 1.79 15.88
CA GLY A 227 10.30 3.16 15.47
C GLY A 227 9.98 3.31 13.99
N VAL A 228 9.24 2.35 13.40
CA VAL A 228 8.77 2.49 12.01
C VAL A 228 7.94 3.76 11.84
N ASP A 229 8.17 4.52 10.76
CA ASP A 229 7.58 5.84 10.60
C ASP A 229 6.10 5.80 10.19
N TRP A 230 5.75 4.85 9.32
CA TRP A 230 4.46 4.80 8.64
C TRP A 230 3.83 3.40 8.64
N LEU A 231 2.56 3.35 8.99
CA LEU A 231 1.65 2.26 8.67
C LEU A 231 0.92 2.55 7.36
N LYS A 232 0.87 1.55 6.49
CA LYS A 232 0.21 1.64 5.19
C LYS A 232 -1.04 0.78 5.12
N VAL A 233 -2.15 1.43 4.78
CA VAL A 233 -3.41 0.76 4.45
C VAL A 233 -3.50 0.60 2.93
N PRO A 234 -3.71 -0.62 2.40
CA PRO A 234 -3.73 -0.87 0.96
C PRO A 234 -4.94 -0.22 0.28
N ARG A 235 -4.73 0.30 -0.93
CA ARG A 235 -5.82 0.75 -1.82
C ARG A 235 -6.59 -0.46 -2.37
N GLN A 236 -7.92 -0.45 -2.24
CA GLN A 236 -8.80 -1.53 -2.72
C GLN A 236 -10.07 -0.98 -3.38
N LEU A 237 -10.79 -1.84 -4.11
CA LEU A 237 -12.07 -1.48 -4.75
C LEU A 237 -13.22 -1.41 -3.74
N ASN A 238 -13.19 -2.29 -2.74
CA ASN A 238 -14.17 -2.39 -1.67
C ASN A 238 -13.98 -1.28 -0.61
N THR A 239 -14.68 -0.16 -0.77
CA THR A 239 -14.58 0.99 0.15
C THR A 239 -14.96 0.66 1.60
N PRO A 240 -16.09 -0.02 1.90
CA PRO A 240 -16.40 -0.42 3.28
C PRO A 240 -15.29 -1.22 3.95
N LYS A 241 -14.64 -2.12 3.20
CA LYS A 241 -13.50 -2.88 3.72
C LYS A 241 -12.28 -1.99 3.98
N VAL A 242 -11.94 -1.05 3.10
CA VAL A 242 -10.81 -0.13 3.33
C VAL A 242 -11.06 0.76 4.56
N ILE A 243 -12.31 1.19 4.78
CA ILE A 243 -12.72 1.91 5.98
C ILE A 243 -12.44 1.06 7.24
N ALA A 244 -12.90 -0.19 7.26
CA ALA A 244 -12.64 -1.09 8.38
C ALA A 244 -11.14 -1.36 8.58
N ASP A 245 -10.38 -1.61 7.50
CA ASP A 245 -8.93 -1.81 7.52
C ASP A 245 -8.21 -0.58 8.14
N PHE A 246 -8.66 0.63 7.81
CA PHE A 246 -8.14 1.89 8.36
C PHE A 246 -8.51 2.09 9.84
N GLU A 247 -9.76 1.87 10.22
CA GLU A 247 -10.22 2.01 11.60
C GLU A 247 -9.48 1.05 12.54
N ILE A 248 -9.32 -0.22 12.12
CA ILE A 248 -8.52 -1.22 12.82
C ILE A 248 -7.06 -0.76 12.95
N THR A 249 -6.45 -0.34 11.84
CA THR A 249 -5.06 0.16 11.84
C THR A 249 -4.89 1.31 12.83
N ARG A 250 -5.79 2.28 12.84
CA ARG A 250 -5.76 3.43 13.74
C ARG A 250 -5.95 3.02 15.19
N PHE A 251 -6.91 2.16 15.48
CA PHE A 251 -7.17 1.65 16.83
C PHE A 251 -5.96 0.91 17.39
N LEU A 252 -5.41 -0.04 16.62
CA LEU A 252 -4.24 -0.81 17.03
C LEU A 252 -3.00 0.06 17.21
N ASN A 253 -2.75 1.02 16.32
CA ASN A 253 -1.67 1.97 16.51
C ASN A 253 -1.86 2.80 17.80
N GLY A 254 -3.09 3.23 18.10
CA GLY A 254 -3.42 3.92 19.34
C GLY A 254 -3.21 3.08 20.61
N LEU A 255 -3.39 1.76 20.55
CA LEU A 255 -3.05 0.87 21.68
C LEU A 255 -1.54 0.83 21.91
N LEU A 256 -0.74 0.75 20.84
CA LEU A 256 0.72 0.74 20.93
C LEU A 256 1.26 2.08 21.47
N ASP A 257 0.68 3.19 21.03
CA ASP A 257 1.05 4.53 21.50
C ASP A 257 0.70 4.76 22.99
N LYS A 258 -0.26 4.01 23.54
CA LYS A 258 -0.56 3.96 24.98
C LYS A 258 0.40 3.09 25.80
N GLY A 259 1.38 2.45 25.17
CA GLY A 259 2.42 1.69 25.86
C GLY A 259 1.99 0.33 26.40
N ILE A 260 0.93 -0.28 25.84
CA ILE A 260 0.49 -1.63 26.19
C ILE A 260 1.64 -2.65 26.01
N ASP A 261 1.69 -3.70 26.82
CA ASP A 261 2.69 -4.75 26.67
C ASP A 261 2.39 -5.67 25.48
N LYS A 262 3.43 -6.38 25.01
CA LYS A 262 3.37 -7.23 23.81
C LYS A 262 2.32 -8.34 23.90
N LYS A 263 2.21 -8.98 25.06
CA LYS A 263 1.28 -10.10 25.27
C LYS A 263 -0.16 -9.59 25.21
N THR A 264 -0.45 -8.52 25.93
CA THR A 264 -1.78 -7.93 25.95
C THR A 264 -2.16 -7.36 24.57
N PHE A 265 -1.22 -6.75 23.84
CA PHE A 265 -1.45 -6.31 22.47
C PHE A 265 -1.86 -7.46 21.55
N ALA A 266 -1.14 -8.59 21.60
CA ALA A 266 -1.43 -9.74 20.76
C ALA A 266 -2.81 -10.36 21.05
N VAL A 267 -3.21 -10.42 22.32
CA VAL A 267 -4.57 -10.84 22.72
C VAL A 267 -5.62 -9.86 22.20
N ALA A 268 -5.41 -8.55 22.36
CA ALA A 268 -6.34 -7.53 21.88
C ALA A 268 -6.56 -7.59 20.37
N VAL A 269 -5.51 -7.83 19.58
CA VAL A 269 -5.62 -8.04 18.12
C VAL A 269 -6.46 -9.27 17.81
N ALA A 270 -6.19 -10.41 18.47
CA ALA A 270 -6.93 -11.65 18.23
C ALA A 270 -8.43 -11.49 18.55
N GLU A 271 -8.77 -10.88 19.69
CA GLU A 271 -10.17 -10.61 20.05
C GLU A 271 -10.86 -9.66 19.09
N LEU A 272 -10.18 -8.58 18.68
CA LEU A 272 -10.73 -7.58 17.77
C LEU A 272 -11.07 -8.20 16.42
N VAL A 273 -10.14 -8.94 15.83
CA VAL A 273 -10.32 -9.56 14.51
C VAL A 273 -11.44 -10.62 14.55
N GLN A 274 -11.54 -11.38 15.64
CA GLN A 274 -12.64 -12.33 15.84
C GLN A 274 -14.00 -11.65 15.96
N ARG A 275 -14.11 -10.53 16.69
CA ARG A 275 -15.38 -9.81 16.88
C ARG A 275 -15.86 -9.06 15.64
N LEU A 276 -14.94 -8.49 14.85
CA LEU A 276 -15.30 -7.64 13.72
C LEU A 276 -15.84 -8.42 12.52
N ASP A 277 -15.50 -9.72 12.41
CA ASP A 277 -15.75 -10.58 11.25
C ASP A 277 -15.52 -9.83 9.92
N MET A 278 -14.25 -9.69 9.54
CA MET A 278 -13.89 -8.98 8.31
C MET A 278 -14.46 -9.63 7.04
N ASN A 279 -14.91 -10.89 7.09
CA ASN A 279 -15.51 -11.57 5.95
C ASN A 279 -16.88 -11.00 5.58
N LYS A 280 -17.58 -10.33 6.51
CA LYS A 280 -18.90 -9.71 6.24
C LYS A 280 -18.84 -8.61 5.19
N TYR A 281 -17.68 -7.98 5.00
CA TYR A 281 -17.46 -6.99 3.95
C TYR A 281 -17.17 -7.64 2.59
N GLY A 282 -17.15 -8.97 2.50
CA GLY A 282 -16.70 -9.73 1.34
C GLY A 282 -15.26 -9.40 0.93
N LYS A 283 -14.88 -9.83 -0.28
CA LYS A 283 -13.50 -9.70 -0.75
C LYS A 283 -13.20 -8.28 -1.25
N SER A 284 -11.93 -7.94 -1.28
CA SER A 284 -11.42 -6.61 -1.66
C SER A 284 -11.84 -6.13 -3.05
N TYR A 285 -12.29 -7.04 -3.92
CA TYR A 285 -12.73 -6.79 -5.29
C TYR A 285 -14.20 -7.15 -5.55
N HIS A 286 -14.94 -7.64 -4.54
CA HIS A 286 -16.35 -8.02 -4.70
C HIS A 286 -17.30 -6.81 -4.63
N TYR A 287 -16.93 -5.76 -3.89
CA TYR A 287 -17.79 -4.60 -3.70
C TYR A 287 -17.39 -3.43 -4.59
N LYS A 288 -18.41 -2.75 -5.10
CA LYS A 288 -18.25 -1.52 -5.86
C LYS A 288 -17.86 -0.35 -4.94
N PRO A 289 -17.11 0.65 -5.46
CA PRO A 289 -16.66 1.84 -4.73
C PRO A 289 -17.72 2.54 -3.88
N PHE A 290 -18.97 2.58 -4.36
CA PHE A 290 -20.14 3.06 -3.64
C PHE A 290 -21.37 2.26 -4.10
N PRO A 291 -22.30 1.86 -3.20
CA PRO A 291 -23.59 1.34 -3.60
C PRO A 291 -24.35 2.43 -4.39
N GLY A 292 -24.64 2.19 -5.68
CA GLY A 292 -25.49 3.08 -6.49
C GLY A 292 -24.85 3.67 -7.76
N GLU A 293 -23.52 3.60 -7.93
CA GLU A 293 -22.91 3.96 -9.22
C GLU A 293 -22.98 2.76 -10.19
N GLN A 294 -23.86 2.85 -11.19
CA GLN A 294 -23.74 2.02 -12.38
C GLN A 294 -22.38 2.31 -13.01
N ALA A 295 -21.60 1.26 -13.23
CA ALA A 295 -20.36 1.37 -13.97
C ALA A 295 -20.73 1.81 -15.39
N ARG A 296 -20.48 3.08 -15.73
CA ARG A 296 -20.48 3.53 -17.11
C ARG A 296 -19.21 2.97 -17.75
N HIS A 297 -19.31 1.74 -18.24
CA HIS A 297 -18.37 1.25 -19.23
C HIS A 297 -18.79 1.81 -20.59
N PRO A 298 -17.88 2.37 -21.39
CA PRO A 298 -18.10 2.47 -22.83
C PRO A 298 -18.16 1.08 -23.46
#